data_AF-A0A7W8NID2-F1
#
_entry.id   AF-A0A7W8NID2-F1
#
_cell.length_a   1.000
_cell.length_b   1.000
_cell.length_c   1.000
_cell.angle_alpha   90.00
_cell.angle_beta   90.00
_cell.angle_gamma   90.00
#
_symmetry.space_group_name_H-M   'P 1'
#
loop_
_entity.id
_entity.type
_entity.pdbx_description
1 polymer ?
#
loop_
_entity_poly.entity_id
_entity_poly.type
_entity_poly.pdbx_seq_one_letter_code
_entity_poly.pdbx_strand_id
1 'polypeptide(L)'
;MQFSYKTLSSTFSHFNSALKSRGLTLPLETSRNVWAQIVLGKNFSAAAAHTKAKGLVTAIPISDDSIRANLQVRSREIGLQVAQEIFSEAIEPDIAELSQAMQELIEVINLEPHLCVMSVLSDSSGLGLLDSKKPGYFPVSKFGTVDLTENEVSWLKSSSRLAANTINTLAGKNRKAFFNIFAENHRENNNKYDEVFGKHFAAAIEPTCITIVQALLEEFEPADISNWFLDFDQIRDIVFTVFERACGQNRDWLKPDGDLAEAVTDHVAVRLREALKWMAEQANIGEIDDSPLQTLMQSARLAMRKMLNNYD
;
A
#
# COMPACT_ATOMS: atom_id res chain seq x y z
N MET A 1 -22.16 3.62 12.91
CA MET A 1 -22.90 2.40 13.25
C MET A 1 -23.82 2.64 14.43
N GLN A 2 -25.08 2.21 14.33
CA GLN A 2 -26.08 2.36 15.40
C GLN A 2 -26.73 1.00 15.73
N PHE A 3 -27.10 0.82 16.99
CA PHE A 3 -27.71 -0.40 17.50
C PHE A 3 -29.09 -0.10 18.07
N SER A 4 -30.10 -0.85 17.60
CA SER A 4 -31.38 -0.99 18.28
C SER A 4 -31.31 -2.11 19.32
N TYR A 5 -32.33 -2.26 20.16
CA TYR A 5 -32.40 -3.42 21.06
C TYR A 5 -32.40 -4.75 20.30
N LYS A 6 -33.08 -4.79 19.14
CA LYS A 6 -33.15 -5.96 18.26
C LYS A 6 -31.76 -6.30 17.71
N THR A 7 -31.11 -5.36 17.05
CA THR A 7 -29.79 -5.60 16.42
C THR A 7 -28.71 -5.88 17.46
N LEU A 8 -28.75 -5.24 18.63
CA LEU A 8 -27.82 -5.57 19.73
C LEU A 8 -27.98 -7.01 20.22
N SER A 9 -29.21 -7.52 20.25
CA SER A 9 -29.51 -8.88 20.70
C SER A 9 -29.17 -9.93 19.63
N SER A 10 -29.45 -9.65 18.35
CA SER A 10 -29.15 -10.55 17.23
C SER A 10 -27.64 -10.66 17.00
N THR A 11 -26.94 -9.53 16.89
CA THR A 11 -25.47 -9.52 16.73
C THR A 11 -24.75 -10.20 17.88
N PHE A 12 -25.26 -10.08 19.11
CA PHE A 12 -24.76 -10.86 20.24
C PHE A 12 -24.92 -12.38 20.03
N SER A 13 -26.08 -12.82 19.53
CA SER A 13 -26.31 -14.24 19.21
C SER A 13 -25.33 -14.72 18.14
N HIS A 14 -25.15 -13.97 17.07
CA HIS A 14 -24.22 -14.27 15.98
C HIS A 14 -22.77 -14.31 16.46
N PHE A 15 -22.36 -13.37 17.33
CA PHE A 15 -21.05 -13.38 17.97
C PHE A 15 -20.78 -14.68 18.75
N ASN A 16 -21.74 -15.17 19.52
CA ASN A 16 -21.57 -16.45 20.23
C ASN A 16 -21.49 -17.64 19.26
N SER A 17 -22.24 -17.61 18.17
CA SER A 17 -22.18 -18.64 17.13
C SER A 17 -20.81 -18.65 16.43
N ALA A 18 -20.27 -17.48 16.10
CA ALA A 18 -18.95 -17.31 15.48
C ALA A 18 -17.79 -17.76 16.39
N LEU A 19 -17.94 -17.59 17.71
CA LEU A 19 -16.99 -18.14 18.70
C LEU A 19 -17.08 -19.67 18.74
N LYS A 20 -18.29 -20.22 18.86
CA LYS A 20 -18.52 -21.66 18.94
C LYS A 20 -18.05 -22.40 17.69
N SER A 21 -18.27 -21.86 16.50
CA SER A 21 -17.85 -22.47 15.24
C SER A 21 -16.32 -22.63 15.15
N ARG A 22 -15.57 -21.81 15.91
CA ARG A 22 -14.10 -21.83 16.00
C ARG A 22 -13.56 -22.60 17.21
N GLY A 23 -14.41 -23.27 17.97
CA GLY A 23 -14.01 -23.94 19.22
C GLY A 23 -13.59 -22.97 20.34
N LEU A 24 -13.91 -21.68 20.21
CA LEU A 24 -13.61 -20.66 21.21
C LEU A 24 -14.75 -20.59 22.21
N THR A 25 -14.45 -20.75 23.49
CA THR A 25 -15.41 -20.60 24.57
C THR A 25 -15.03 -19.45 25.49
N LEU A 26 -15.81 -18.37 25.44
CA LEU A 26 -15.86 -17.40 26.53
C LEU A 26 -16.79 -17.95 27.63
N PRO A 27 -16.52 -17.71 28.92
CA PRO A 27 -17.45 -18.11 29.97
C PRO A 27 -18.85 -17.50 29.71
N LEU A 28 -19.91 -18.30 29.87
CA LEU A 28 -21.27 -17.98 29.40
C LEU A 28 -21.84 -16.64 29.90
N GLU A 29 -21.48 -16.19 31.11
CA GLU A 29 -21.90 -14.88 31.63
C GLU A 29 -21.07 -13.72 31.06
N THR A 30 -19.83 -13.97 30.65
CA THR A 30 -18.93 -12.93 30.16
C THR A 30 -19.12 -12.64 28.69
N SER A 31 -19.56 -13.59 27.85
CA SER A 31 -19.80 -13.30 26.44
C SER A 31 -20.85 -12.20 26.24
N ARG A 32 -21.90 -12.19 27.09
CA ARG A 32 -22.92 -11.13 27.15
C ARG A 32 -22.31 -9.75 27.35
N ASN A 33 -21.28 -9.66 28.19
CA ASN A 33 -20.61 -8.41 28.47
C ASN A 33 -19.59 -8.05 27.39
N VAL A 34 -18.86 -9.02 26.85
CA VAL A 34 -17.76 -8.78 25.89
C VAL A 34 -18.28 -8.13 24.60
N TRP A 35 -19.38 -8.62 24.01
CA TRP A 35 -19.91 -8.00 22.79
C TRP A 35 -20.32 -6.54 23.01
N ALA A 36 -21.13 -6.27 24.05
CA ALA A 36 -21.58 -4.92 24.36
C ALA A 36 -20.41 -4.00 24.79
N GLN A 37 -19.38 -4.52 25.44
CA GLN A 37 -18.16 -3.78 25.76
C GLN A 37 -17.38 -3.39 24.51
N ILE A 38 -17.28 -4.29 23.52
CA ILE A 38 -16.63 -4.02 22.24
C ILE A 38 -17.38 -2.90 21.48
N VAL A 39 -18.69 -3.05 21.29
CA VAL A 39 -19.44 -2.14 20.40
C VAL A 39 -19.94 -0.86 21.09
N LEU A 40 -20.17 -0.88 22.40
CA LEU A 40 -20.82 0.22 23.14
C LEU A 40 -20.03 0.70 24.37
N GLY A 41 -18.89 0.07 24.71
CA GLY A 41 -18.06 0.45 25.87
C GLY A 41 -18.73 0.23 27.22
N LYS A 42 -19.84 -0.53 27.29
CA LYS A 42 -20.62 -0.74 28.51
C LYS A 42 -21.25 -2.13 28.55
N ASN A 43 -21.67 -2.58 29.73
CA ASN A 43 -22.32 -3.89 29.88
C ASN A 43 -23.67 -3.94 29.15
N PHE A 44 -24.07 -5.16 28.74
CA PHE A 44 -25.29 -5.37 27.95
C PHE A 44 -26.55 -4.86 28.63
N SER A 45 -26.68 -5.03 29.95
CA SER A 45 -27.85 -4.53 30.71
C SER A 45 -27.99 -3.00 30.61
N ALA A 46 -26.87 -2.27 30.74
CA ALA A 46 -26.84 -0.81 30.61
C ALA A 46 -27.10 -0.36 29.17
N ALA A 47 -26.54 -1.07 28.19
CA ALA A 47 -26.81 -0.83 26.77
C ALA A 47 -28.28 -1.04 26.42
N ALA A 48 -28.85 -2.17 26.84
CA ALA A 48 -30.25 -2.54 26.62
C ALA A 48 -31.23 -1.53 27.25
N ALA A 49 -30.94 -1.05 28.46
CA ALA A 49 -31.74 -0.01 29.10
C ALA A 49 -31.72 1.29 28.29
N HIS A 50 -30.54 1.68 27.77
CA HIS A 50 -30.39 2.88 26.95
C HIS A 50 -31.12 2.74 25.61
N THR A 51 -30.99 1.61 24.90
CA THR A 51 -31.72 1.38 23.64
C THR A 51 -33.23 1.38 23.85
N LYS A 52 -33.73 0.85 24.99
CA LYS A 52 -35.16 0.89 25.30
C LYS A 52 -35.66 2.31 25.57
N ALA A 53 -34.84 3.17 26.16
CA ALA A 53 -35.19 4.55 26.46
C ALA A 53 -35.13 5.47 25.23
N LYS A 54 -34.17 5.26 24.32
CA LYS A 54 -33.89 6.17 23.19
C LYS A 54 -34.14 5.58 21.79
N GLY A 55 -34.56 4.32 21.71
CA GLY A 55 -34.70 3.58 20.45
C GLY A 55 -33.36 3.05 19.93
N LEU A 56 -32.37 3.94 19.76
CA LEU A 56 -31.06 3.65 19.18
C LEU A 56 -29.91 4.07 20.10
N VAL A 57 -28.76 3.41 19.97
CA VAL A 57 -27.50 3.77 20.61
C VAL A 57 -26.36 3.72 19.59
N THR A 58 -25.57 4.79 19.54
CA THR A 58 -24.39 4.87 18.67
C THR A 58 -23.24 4.05 19.23
N ALA A 59 -22.55 3.33 18.35
CA ALA A 59 -21.33 2.61 18.69
C ALA A 59 -20.21 3.55 19.11
N ILE A 60 -19.34 3.09 20.00
CA ILE A 60 -18.08 3.80 20.28
C ILE A 60 -17.09 3.60 19.12
N PRO A 61 -16.04 4.42 18.98
CA PRO A 61 -14.94 4.12 18.08
C PRO A 61 -14.32 2.75 18.38
N ILE A 62 -14.12 1.94 17.36
CA ILE A 62 -13.58 0.58 17.48
C ILE A 62 -12.32 0.44 16.63
N SER A 63 -11.27 -0.11 17.22
CA SER A 63 -10.04 -0.47 16.51
C SER A 63 -9.84 -1.98 16.58
N ASP A 64 -9.06 -2.53 15.65
CA ASP A 64 -8.76 -3.97 15.69
C ASP A 64 -8.07 -4.37 17.00
N ASP A 65 -7.24 -3.48 17.55
CA ASP A 65 -6.57 -3.69 18.84
C ASP A 65 -7.55 -3.67 20.01
N SER A 66 -8.61 -2.84 19.97
CA SER A 66 -9.61 -2.82 21.03
C SER A 66 -10.49 -4.06 21.02
N ILE A 67 -10.86 -4.58 19.84
CA ILE A 67 -11.57 -5.88 19.72
C ILE A 67 -10.68 -6.99 20.28
N ARG A 68 -9.43 -7.07 19.80
CA ARG A 68 -8.49 -8.09 20.23
C ARG A 68 -8.25 -8.02 21.74
N ALA A 69 -8.05 -6.83 22.31
CA ALA A 69 -7.83 -6.67 23.76
C ALA A 69 -9.01 -7.21 24.58
N ASN A 70 -10.25 -6.91 24.18
CA ASN A 70 -11.45 -7.41 24.88
C ASN A 70 -11.60 -8.95 24.77
N LEU A 71 -11.18 -9.54 23.65
CA LEU A 71 -11.19 -10.99 23.45
C LEU A 71 -10.02 -11.71 24.17
N GLN A 72 -8.80 -11.16 24.09
CA GLN A 72 -7.58 -11.75 24.63
C GLN A 72 -7.50 -11.76 26.15
N VAL A 73 -8.16 -10.81 26.81
CA VAL A 73 -8.36 -10.81 28.26
C VAL A 73 -9.06 -12.11 28.74
N ARG A 74 -9.66 -12.88 27.82
CA ARG A 74 -10.46 -14.07 28.10
C ARG A 74 -10.04 -15.32 27.30
N SER A 75 -9.29 -15.19 26.21
CA SER A 75 -8.60 -16.29 25.51
C SER A 75 -7.34 -15.82 24.79
N ARG A 76 -6.17 -16.28 25.23
CA ARG A 76 -4.85 -15.85 24.70
C ARG A 76 -4.60 -16.29 23.24
N GLU A 77 -5.39 -17.24 22.75
CA GLU A 77 -5.22 -17.83 21.41
C GLU A 77 -5.84 -16.98 20.29
N ILE A 78 -6.59 -15.94 20.64
CA ILE A 78 -7.27 -15.10 19.66
C ILE A 78 -6.27 -14.11 19.03
N GLY A 79 -5.85 -14.42 17.81
CA GLY A 79 -5.10 -13.51 16.94
C GLY A 79 -5.97 -12.39 16.35
N LEU A 80 -5.32 -11.38 15.76
CA LEU A 80 -5.99 -10.20 15.19
C LEU A 80 -6.97 -10.55 14.07
N GLN A 81 -6.56 -11.43 13.15
CA GLN A 81 -7.39 -11.84 12.02
C GLN A 81 -8.65 -12.57 12.50
N VAL A 82 -8.52 -13.51 13.43
CA VAL A 82 -9.65 -14.24 14.01
C VAL A 82 -10.62 -13.29 14.72
N ALA A 83 -10.10 -12.31 15.45
CA ALA A 83 -10.93 -11.28 16.10
C ALA A 83 -11.76 -10.46 15.09
N GLN A 84 -11.17 -10.11 13.94
CA GLN A 84 -11.85 -9.39 12.86
C GLN A 84 -12.92 -10.26 12.19
N GLU A 85 -12.60 -11.52 11.88
CA GLU A 85 -13.56 -12.46 11.28
C GLU A 85 -14.77 -12.68 12.20
N ILE A 86 -14.55 -12.87 13.50
CA ILE A 86 -15.63 -13.01 14.49
C ILE A 86 -16.50 -11.75 14.52
N PHE A 87 -15.89 -10.56 14.45
CA PHE A 87 -16.64 -9.30 14.40
C PHE A 87 -17.45 -9.17 13.12
N SER A 88 -16.87 -9.47 11.96
CA SER A 88 -17.55 -9.41 10.67
C SER A 88 -18.74 -10.38 10.61
N GLU A 89 -18.55 -11.64 11.03
CA GLU A 89 -19.63 -12.65 11.10
C GLU A 89 -20.73 -12.26 12.10
N ALA A 90 -20.37 -11.59 13.20
CA ALA A 90 -21.35 -11.17 14.19
C ALA A 90 -22.32 -10.10 13.63
N ILE A 91 -21.84 -9.24 12.75
CA ILE A 91 -22.63 -8.12 12.22
C ILE A 91 -23.24 -8.38 10.84
N GLU A 92 -22.68 -9.31 10.07
CA GLU A 92 -23.07 -9.58 8.68
C GLU A 92 -24.59 -9.70 8.47
N PRO A 93 -25.36 -10.48 9.27
CA PRO A 93 -26.79 -10.64 9.02
C PRO A 93 -27.61 -9.36 9.28
N ASP A 94 -27.06 -8.42 10.04
CA ASP A 94 -27.74 -7.20 10.47
C ASP A 94 -27.09 -5.93 9.85
N ILE A 95 -26.13 -6.09 8.92
CA ILE A 95 -25.29 -4.97 8.46
C ILE A 95 -26.11 -3.82 7.86
N ALA A 96 -27.18 -4.13 7.12
CA ALA A 96 -28.07 -3.12 6.54
C ALA A 96 -28.81 -2.28 7.59
N GLU A 97 -29.14 -2.87 8.76
CA GLU A 97 -29.75 -2.15 9.89
C GLU A 97 -28.69 -1.38 10.72
N LEU A 98 -27.43 -1.80 10.67
CA LEU A 98 -26.33 -1.24 11.48
C LEU A 98 -25.60 -0.08 10.78
N SER A 99 -25.42 -0.20 9.45
CA SER A 99 -24.67 0.72 8.60
C SER A 99 -25.07 0.51 7.13
N GLN A 100 -25.98 1.35 6.64
CA GLN A 100 -26.42 1.32 5.24
C GLN A 100 -25.24 1.57 4.29
N ALA A 101 -24.33 2.48 4.66
CA ALA A 101 -23.16 2.79 3.85
C ALA A 101 -22.22 1.60 3.67
N MET A 102 -22.01 0.78 4.72
CA MET A 102 -21.22 -0.44 4.60
C MET A 102 -21.90 -1.46 3.69
N GLN A 103 -23.23 -1.62 3.80
CA GLN A 103 -23.99 -2.51 2.93
C GLN A 103 -23.88 -2.11 1.46
N GLU A 104 -24.09 -0.83 1.15
CA GLU A 104 -24.00 -0.31 -0.23
C GLU A 104 -22.58 -0.49 -0.80
N LEU A 105 -21.53 -0.26 -0.01
CA LEU A 105 -20.15 -0.50 -0.43
C LEU A 105 -19.87 -2.00 -0.69
N ILE A 106 -20.41 -2.90 0.15
CA ILE A 106 -20.29 -4.36 -0.07
C ILE A 106 -20.95 -4.74 -1.40
N GLU A 107 -22.15 -4.23 -1.68
CA GLU A 107 -22.86 -4.48 -2.94
C GLU A 107 -22.09 -3.97 -4.16
N VAL A 108 -21.57 -2.75 -4.09
CA VAL A 108 -20.73 -2.16 -5.15
C VAL A 108 -19.49 -3.02 -5.42
N ILE A 109 -18.78 -3.43 -4.38
CA ILE A 109 -17.57 -4.27 -4.53
C ILE A 109 -17.91 -5.67 -5.10
N ASN A 110 -19.05 -6.24 -4.71
CA ASN A 110 -19.51 -7.53 -5.23
C ASN A 110 -19.86 -7.44 -6.72
N LEU A 111 -20.45 -6.33 -7.17
CA LEU A 111 -20.73 -6.07 -8.58
C LEU A 111 -19.46 -5.78 -9.38
N GLU A 112 -18.44 -5.20 -8.74
CA GLU A 112 -17.25 -4.69 -9.39
C GLU A 112 -15.97 -5.28 -8.78
N PRO A 113 -15.54 -6.51 -9.17
CA PRO A 113 -14.51 -7.25 -8.46
C PRO A 113 -13.11 -6.63 -8.42
N HIS A 114 -12.84 -5.66 -9.29
CA HIS A 114 -11.62 -4.85 -9.29
C HIS A 114 -11.57 -3.76 -8.21
N LEU A 115 -12.67 -3.52 -7.49
CA LEU A 115 -12.73 -2.53 -6.44
C LEU A 115 -12.39 -3.12 -5.08
N CYS A 116 -11.79 -2.31 -4.21
CA CYS A 116 -11.75 -2.57 -2.78
C CYS A 116 -11.83 -1.26 -1.99
N VAL A 117 -12.24 -1.34 -0.71
CA VAL A 117 -12.26 -0.18 0.18
C VAL A 117 -10.93 -0.11 0.94
N MET A 118 -10.42 1.10 1.14
CA MET A 118 -9.27 1.39 1.98
C MET A 118 -9.61 2.49 3.00
N SER A 119 -8.85 2.52 4.09
CA SER A 119 -8.89 3.64 5.04
C SER A 119 -8.08 4.82 4.50
N VAL A 120 -8.69 6.01 4.48
CA VAL A 120 -8.05 7.26 4.02
C VAL A 120 -8.35 8.39 4.99
N LEU A 121 -7.31 8.91 5.66
CA LEU A 121 -7.47 9.95 6.69
C LEU A 121 -7.93 11.32 6.15
N SER A 122 -7.66 11.60 4.88
CA SER A 122 -8.01 12.87 4.24
C SER A 122 -9.47 12.94 3.77
N ASP A 123 -10.19 11.81 3.68
CA ASP A 123 -11.61 11.80 3.30
C ASP A 123 -12.53 12.09 4.50
N SER A 124 -13.68 12.72 4.26
CA SER A 124 -14.63 13.05 5.33
C SER A 124 -15.28 11.81 5.97
N SER A 125 -15.46 10.72 5.21
CA SER A 125 -15.93 9.42 5.73
C SER A 125 -14.80 8.57 6.33
N GLY A 126 -13.54 8.93 6.08
CA GLY A 126 -12.37 8.13 6.43
C GLY A 126 -12.12 6.94 5.50
N LEU A 127 -12.90 6.79 4.43
CA LEU A 127 -12.83 5.66 3.49
C LEU A 127 -12.61 6.13 2.04
N GLY A 128 -11.91 5.31 1.26
CA GLY A 128 -11.71 5.48 -0.17
C GLY A 128 -11.92 4.16 -0.91
N LEU A 129 -12.36 4.23 -2.16
CA LEU A 129 -12.42 3.11 -3.09
C LEU A 129 -11.15 3.10 -3.93
N LEU A 130 -10.43 1.98 -3.93
CA LEU A 130 -9.37 1.68 -4.88
C LEU A 130 -9.95 0.88 -6.05
N ASP A 131 -9.46 1.17 -7.24
CA ASP A 131 -9.82 0.48 -8.48
C ASP A 131 -8.55 -0.07 -9.13
N SER A 132 -8.42 -1.38 -9.32
CA SER A 132 -7.22 -1.91 -9.96
C SER A 132 -7.04 -1.52 -11.43
N LYS A 133 -8.06 -0.96 -12.08
CA LYS A 133 -7.99 -0.48 -13.46
C LYS A 133 -7.68 1.02 -13.57
N LYS A 134 -7.68 1.76 -12.44
CA LYS A 134 -7.50 3.21 -12.45
C LYS A 134 -6.66 3.64 -11.24
N PRO A 135 -5.51 4.30 -11.47
CA PRO A 135 -4.64 4.69 -10.38
C PRO A 135 -5.27 5.77 -9.50
N GLY A 136 -5.09 5.61 -8.19
CA GLY A 136 -5.56 6.54 -7.17
C GLY A 136 -6.70 5.96 -6.34
N TYR A 137 -7.38 6.81 -5.58
CA TYR A 137 -8.58 6.40 -4.87
C TYR A 137 -9.72 7.37 -5.15
N PHE A 138 -10.94 6.83 -5.15
CA PHE A 138 -12.15 7.62 -5.18
C PHE A 138 -12.65 7.83 -3.74
N PRO A 139 -12.83 9.08 -3.27
CA PRO A 139 -13.30 9.33 -1.91
C PRO A 139 -14.76 8.84 -1.75
N VAL A 140 -15.03 8.01 -0.73
CA VAL A 140 -16.38 7.43 -0.52
C VAL A 140 -17.42 8.53 -0.27
N SER A 141 -17.03 9.63 0.38
CA SER A 141 -17.91 10.79 0.61
C SER A 141 -18.46 11.44 -0.67
N LYS A 142 -17.84 11.19 -1.82
CA LYS A 142 -18.26 11.70 -3.13
C LYS A 142 -19.04 10.66 -3.93
N PHE A 143 -19.25 9.47 -3.38
CA PHE A 143 -19.93 8.39 -4.07
C PHE A 143 -21.44 8.58 -3.88
N GLY A 144 -22.09 9.15 -4.89
CA GLY A 144 -23.48 9.62 -4.79
C GLY A 144 -24.53 8.54 -4.52
N THR A 145 -24.15 7.26 -4.50
CA THR A 145 -25.03 6.15 -4.11
C THR A 145 -24.83 5.72 -2.66
N VAL A 146 -23.88 6.28 -1.91
CA VAL A 146 -23.73 6.00 -0.48
C VAL A 146 -24.49 7.05 0.33
N ASP A 147 -25.59 6.66 1.00
CA ASP A 147 -26.30 7.57 1.90
C ASP A 147 -25.58 7.61 3.26
N LEU A 148 -25.02 8.77 3.60
CA LEU A 148 -24.17 8.96 4.78
C LEU A 148 -24.86 9.84 5.80
N THR A 149 -25.37 9.22 6.88
CA THR A 149 -25.86 9.99 8.04
C THR A 149 -24.69 10.56 8.87
N GLU A 150 -24.89 11.72 9.52
CA GLU A 150 -23.83 12.39 10.29
C GLU A 150 -23.20 11.49 11.39
N ASN A 151 -24.03 10.70 12.06
CA ASN A 151 -23.59 9.75 13.10
C ASN A 151 -22.77 8.58 12.51
N GLU A 152 -23.07 8.19 11.28
CA GLU A 152 -22.36 7.11 10.59
C GLU A 152 -21.01 7.58 10.07
N VAL A 153 -20.94 8.77 9.47
CA VAL A 153 -19.68 9.42 9.05
C VAL A 153 -18.69 9.52 10.19
N SER A 154 -19.13 10.02 11.35
CA SER A 154 -18.26 10.14 12.53
C SER A 154 -17.69 8.79 13.00
N TRP A 155 -18.53 7.75 12.98
CA TRP A 155 -18.10 6.39 13.35
C TRP A 155 -17.17 5.77 12.30
N LEU A 156 -17.50 5.87 11.00
CA LEU A 156 -16.66 5.37 9.91
C LEU A 156 -15.30 6.03 9.93
N LYS A 157 -15.25 7.35 10.15
CA LYS A 157 -13.98 8.09 10.22
C LYS A 157 -13.11 7.66 11.39
N SER A 158 -13.72 7.43 12.56
CA SER A 158 -13.00 7.02 13.77
C SER A 158 -12.66 5.52 13.82
N SER A 159 -13.32 4.70 12.99
CA SER A 159 -13.16 3.23 12.91
C SER A 159 -12.77 2.76 11.50
N SER A 160 -12.17 3.63 10.69
CA SER A 160 -12.03 3.46 9.24
C SER A 160 -11.29 2.19 8.82
N ARG A 161 -10.23 1.84 9.55
CA ARG A 161 -9.44 0.62 9.27
C ARG A 161 -10.29 -0.64 9.47
N LEU A 162 -11.04 -0.71 10.58
CA LEU A 162 -11.93 -1.83 10.86
C LEU A 162 -13.07 -1.89 9.85
N ALA A 163 -13.68 -0.74 9.52
CA ALA A 163 -14.75 -0.64 8.54
C ALA A 163 -14.28 -1.14 7.16
N ALA A 164 -13.14 -0.66 6.66
CA ALA A 164 -12.55 -1.10 5.40
C ALA A 164 -12.30 -2.61 5.38
N ASN A 165 -11.69 -3.15 6.45
CA ASN A 165 -11.43 -4.60 6.56
C ASN A 165 -12.73 -5.41 6.57
N THR A 166 -13.74 -4.94 7.30
CA THR A 166 -15.04 -5.62 7.41
C THR A 166 -15.77 -5.62 6.07
N ILE A 167 -15.87 -4.47 5.41
CA ILE A 167 -16.49 -4.34 4.07
C ILE A 167 -15.80 -5.29 3.08
N ASN A 168 -14.48 -5.24 2.99
CA ASN A 168 -13.71 -6.09 2.08
C ASN A 168 -13.91 -7.58 2.39
N THR A 169 -13.90 -7.96 3.66
CA THR A 169 -14.08 -9.36 4.10
C THR A 169 -15.46 -9.88 3.70
N LEU A 170 -16.51 -9.10 3.99
CA LEU A 170 -17.89 -9.47 3.64
C LEU A 170 -18.15 -9.44 2.13
N ALA A 171 -17.42 -8.63 1.38
CA ALA A 171 -17.42 -8.64 -0.09
C ALA A 171 -16.48 -9.71 -0.71
N GLY A 172 -15.99 -10.67 0.09
CA GLY A 172 -15.16 -11.78 -0.38
C GLY A 172 -13.74 -11.39 -0.83
N LYS A 173 -13.28 -10.17 -0.53
CA LYS A 173 -11.90 -9.73 -0.80
C LYS A 173 -10.97 -10.27 0.28
N ASN A 174 -10.28 -11.36 -0.03
CA ASN A 174 -9.19 -11.82 0.82
C ASN A 174 -8.03 -10.81 0.83
N ARG A 175 -7.16 -10.93 1.84
CA ARG A 175 -6.02 -10.03 2.04
C ARG A 175 -5.08 -9.96 0.81
N LYS A 176 -4.94 -11.07 0.07
CA LYS A 176 -4.16 -11.12 -1.17
C LYS A 176 -4.77 -10.28 -2.28
N ALA A 177 -6.09 -10.34 -2.47
CA ALA A 177 -6.81 -9.54 -3.45
C ALA A 177 -6.67 -8.04 -3.15
N PHE A 178 -6.82 -7.65 -1.88
CA PHE A 178 -6.57 -6.27 -1.46
C PHE A 178 -5.15 -5.81 -1.78
N PHE A 179 -4.13 -6.59 -1.40
CA PHE A 179 -2.74 -6.23 -1.70
C PHE A 179 -2.44 -6.18 -3.20
N ASN A 180 -3.03 -7.07 -4.00
CA ASN A 180 -2.89 -7.04 -5.45
C ASN A 180 -3.48 -5.74 -6.03
N ILE A 181 -4.71 -5.36 -5.66
CA ILE A 181 -5.34 -4.12 -6.13
C ILE A 181 -4.55 -2.89 -5.70
N PHE A 182 -4.05 -2.86 -4.46
CA PHE A 182 -3.18 -1.80 -3.97
C PHE A 182 -1.85 -1.74 -4.75
N ALA A 183 -1.21 -2.89 -4.97
CA ALA A 183 0.02 -2.98 -5.74
C ALA A 183 -0.18 -2.62 -7.21
N GLU A 184 -1.30 -3.00 -7.82
CA GLU A 184 -1.70 -2.61 -9.18
C GLU A 184 -1.86 -1.08 -9.27
N ASN A 185 -2.49 -0.44 -8.29
CA ASN A 185 -2.57 1.02 -8.20
C ASN A 185 -1.21 1.71 -8.04
N HIS A 186 -0.32 1.13 -7.23
CA HIS A 186 1.04 1.63 -7.06
C HIS A 186 1.85 1.45 -8.36
N ARG A 187 1.70 0.30 -9.03
CA ARG A 187 2.39 -0.04 -10.27
C ARG A 187 1.84 0.67 -11.49
N GLU A 188 0.57 1.01 -11.59
CA GLU A 188 0.03 1.75 -12.74
C GLU A 188 0.54 3.20 -12.78
N ASN A 189 0.75 3.82 -11.62
CA ASN A 189 1.47 5.09 -11.55
C ASN A 189 2.93 4.92 -11.99
N ASN A 190 3.64 3.87 -11.54
CA ASN A 190 5.02 3.62 -11.95
C ASN A 190 5.16 3.20 -13.42
N ASN A 191 4.29 2.36 -13.98
CA ASN A 191 4.36 1.88 -15.36
C ASN A 191 4.26 3.00 -16.39
N LYS A 192 3.46 4.05 -16.13
CA LYS A 192 3.41 5.23 -17.01
C LYS A 192 4.70 6.04 -16.92
N TYR A 193 5.25 6.21 -15.71
CA TYR A 193 6.54 6.89 -15.54
C TYR A 193 7.68 6.06 -16.14
N ASP A 194 7.66 4.74 -15.99
CA ASP A 194 8.63 3.80 -16.54
C ASP A 194 8.53 3.72 -18.07
N GLU A 195 7.33 3.72 -18.65
CA GLU A 195 7.16 3.76 -20.10
C GLU A 195 7.67 5.08 -20.68
N VAL A 196 7.37 6.20 -20.03
CA VAL A 196 7.82 7.52 -20.48
C VAL A 196 9.33 7.72 -20.24
N PHE A 197 9.86 7.24 -19.11
CA PHE A 197 11.29 7.17 -18.82
C PHE A 197 12.00 6.30 -19.84
N GLY A 198 11.47 5.11 -20.09
CA GLY A 198 11.98 4.15 -21.07
C GLY A 198 12.07 4.77 -22.46
N LYS A 199 10.97 5.32 -22.98
CA LYS A 199 10.94 5.98 -24.30
C LYS A 199 11.86 7.20 -24.37
N HIS A 200 11.91 8.01 -23.31
CA HIS A 200 12.73 9.22 -23.29
C HIS A 200 14.22 8.87 -23.36
N PHE A 201 14.67 7.97 -22.48
CA PHE A 201 16.09 7.62 -22.38
C PHE A 201 16.53 6.59 -23.43
N ALA A 202 15.62 5.79 -24.02
CA ALA A 202 15.91 4.98 -25.21
C ALA A 202 16.30 5.87 -26.41
N ALA A 203 15.51 6.92 -26.67
CA ALA A 203 15.81 7.91 -27.70
C ALA A 203 17.07 8.77 -27.40
N ALA A 204 17.52 8.79 -26.14
CA ALA A 204 18.63 9.62 -25.67
C ALA A 204 19.82 8.83 -25.12
N ILE A 205 19.94 7.52 -25.41
CA ILE A 205 21.02 6.67 -24.86
C ILE A 205 22.39 7.31 -25.09
N GLU A 206 22.62 7.79 -26.32
CA GLU A 206 23.92 8.30 -26.72
C GLU A 206 24.33 9.60 -25.99
N PRO A 207 23.54 10.69 -26.03
CA PRO A 207 23.86 11.89 -25.28
C PRO A 207 23.87 11.66 -23.76
N THR A 208 23.01 10.79 -23.23
CA THR A 208 22.99 10.49 -21.79
C THR A 208 24.24 9.72 -21.34
N CYS A 209 24.69 8.73 -22.10
CA CYS A 209 25.94 8.01 -21.81
C CYS A 209 27.15 8.96 -21.81
N ILE A 210 27.20 9.93 -22.74
CA ILE A 210 28.29 10.93 -22.79
C ILE A 210 28.32 11.71 -21.47
N THR A 211 27.18 12.21 -21.01
CA THR A 211 27.08 12.99 -19.77
C THR A 211 27.45 12.16 -18.54
N ILE A 212 27.00 10.90 -18.46
CA ILE A 212 27.35 9.99 -17.36
C ILE A 212 28.86 9.78 -17.30
N VAL A 213 29.49 9.46 -18.43
CA VAL A 213 30.93 9.18 -18.47
C VAL A 213 31.76 10.43 -18.22
N GLN A 214 31.34 11.59 -18.71
CA GLN A 214 32.00 12.87 -18.40
C GLN A 214 31.95 13.17 -16.90
N ALA A 215 30.77 13.08 -16.26
CA ALA A 215 30.63 13.29 -14.82
C ALA A 215 31.45 12.26 -14.01
N LEU A 216 31.52 11.01 -14.47
CA LEU A 216 32.34 10.00 -13.84
C LEU A 216 33.84 10.32 -13.94
N LEU A 217 34.32 10.79 -15.09
CA LEU A 217 35.74 11.16 -15.30
C LEU A 217 36.14 12.47 -14.61
N GLU A 218 35.18 13.31 -14.22
CA GLU A 218 35.44 14.48 -13.36
C GLU A 218 35.72 14.06 -11.91
N GLU A 219 35.08 12.99 -11.43
CA GLU A 219 35.25 12.43 -10.08
C GLU A 219 36.38 11.37 -10.03
N PHE A 220 36.59 10.63 -11.12
CA PHE A 220 37.66 9.66 -11.29
C PHE A 220 38.76 10.26 -12.16
N GLU A 221 39.90 10.62 -11.55
CA GLU A 221 41.09 11.01 -12.30
C GLU A 221 41.85 9.75 -12.79
N PRO A 222 41.87 9.47 -14.11
CA PRO A 222 42.52 8.26 -14.64
C PRO A 222 44.04 8.27 -14.46
N ALA A 223 44.64 9.41 -14.11
CA ALA A 223 46.07 9.57 -13.88
C ALA A 223 46.51 9.26 -12.43
N ASP A 224 45.57 9.13 -11.49
CA ASP A 224 45.87 8.91 -10.07
C ASP A 224 45.34 7.56 -9.58
N ILE A 225 46.24 6.58 -9.52
CA ILE A 225 45.98 5.19 -9.08
C ILE A 225 45.34 5.12 -7.69
N SER A 226 45.52 6.13 -6.83
CA SER A 226 44.93 6.16 -5.49
C SER A 226 43.40 6.40 -5.49
N ASN A 227 42.84 6.93 -6.58
CA ASN A 227 41.42 7.22 -6.74
C ASN A 227 40.63 6.14 -7.52
N TRP A 228 41.22 4.95 -7.71
CA TRP A 228 40.64 3.93 -8.60
C TRP A 228 39.54 3.07 -7.98
N PHE A 229 39.15 3.37 -6.74
CA PHE A 229 38.12 2.66 -6.01
C PHE A 229 36.94 3.58 -5.71
N LEU A 230 36.21 3.98 -6.75
CA LEU A 230 34.87 4.52 -6.57
C LEU A 230 33.96 3.40 -6.03
N ASP A 231 33.25 3.69 -4.94
CA ASP A 231 32.28 2.75 -4.40
C ASP A 231 31.04 2.67 -5.32
N PHE A 232 30.22 1.64 -5.14
CA PHE A 232 29.04 1.45 -5.98
C PHE A 232 28.04 2.59 -5.81
N ASP A 233 27.89 3.11 -4.60
CA ASP A 233 26.91 4.14 -4.27
C ASP A 233 27.28 5.49 -4.92
N GLN A 234 28.56 5.85 -4.95
CA GLN A 234 29.10 7.02 -5.65
C GLN A 234 28.82 6.95 -7.15
N ILE A 235 29.10 5.80 -7.78
CA ILE A 235 28.83 5.62 -9.22
C ILE A 235 27.32 5.70 -9.48
N ARG A 236 26.51 5.08 -8.61
CA ARG A 236 25.05 5.12 -8.69
C ARG A 236 24.52 6.55 -8.56
N ASP A 237 25.04 7.32 -7.62
CA ASP A 237 24.64 8.70 -7.36
C ASP A 237 25.01 9.62 -8.54
N ILE A 238 26.16 9.40 -9.20
CA ILE A 238 26.55 10.10 -10.43
C ILE A 238 25.53 9.82 -11.55
N VAL A 239 25.20 8.53 -11.78
CA VAL A 239 24.23 8.13 -12.80
C VAL A 239 22.85 8.73 -12.51
N PHE A 240 22.39 8.63 -11.26
CA PHE A 240 21.12 9.20 -10.81
C PHE A 240 21.07 10.72 -11.02
N THR A 241 22.13 11.44 -10.63
CA THR A 241 22.24 12.89 -10.81
C THR A 241 22.13 13.30 -12.27
N VAL A 242 22.70 12.51 -13.19
CA VAL A 242 22.58 12.78 -14.63
C VAL A 242 21.14 12.57 -15.11
N PHE A 243 20.46 11.50 -14.67
CA PHE A 243 19.05 11.31 -14.98
C PHE A 243 18.19 12.44 -14.40
N GLU A 244 18.38 12.80 -13.13
CA GLU A 244 17.66 13.88 -12.47
C GLU A 244 17.82 15.22 -13.20
N ARG A 245 19.06 15.58 -13.61
CA ARG A 245 19.33 16.78 -14.40
C ARG A 245 18.68 16.74 -15.77
N ALA A 246 18.68 15.58 -16.43
CA ALA A 246 18.03 15.40 -17.73
C ALA A 246 16.49 15.49 -17.64
N CYS A 247 15.92 15.06 -16.51
CA CYS A 247 14.50 15.24 -16.21
C CYS A 247 14.12 16.72 -16.06
N GLY A 248 14.98 17.51 -15.40
CA GLY A 248 14.78 18.95 -15.22
C GLY A 248 13.60 19.29 -14.29
N GLN A 249 13.57 20.51 -13.76
CA GLN A 249 12.61 20.91 -12.71
C GLN A 249 11.15 21.10 -13.17
N ASN A 250 10.83 20.92 -14.45
CA ASN A 250 9.51 21.21 -15.03
C ASN A 250 8.88 20.04 -15.81
N ARG A 251 9.38 18.81 -15.63
CA ARG A 251 8.83 17.61 -16.28
C ARG A 251 8.25 16.66 -15.23
N ASP A 252 7.10 17.01 -14.66
CA ASP A 252 6.36 16.16 -13.71
C ASP A 252 6.01 14.76 -14.26
N TRP A 253 6.16 14.58 -15.57
CA TRP A 253 5.92 13.34 -16.31
C TRP A 253 7.13 12.42 -16.44
N LEU A 254 8.34 12.85 -16.06
CA LEU A 254 9.58 12.08 -16.15
C LEU A 254 10.24 12.01 -14.77
N LYS A 255 10.25 10.82 -14.18
CA LYS A 255 10.68 10.61 -12.80
C LYS A 255 11.90 9.68 -12.73
N PRO A 256 13.02 10.11 -12.12
CA PRO A 256 14.22 9.29 -11.99
C PRO A 256 14.14 8.28 -10.82
N ASP A 257 13.08 8.34 -10.01
CA ASP A 257 12.82 7.46 -8.85
C ASP A 257 11.75 6.36 -9.12
N GLY A 258 11.42 6.13 -10.40
CA GLY A 258 10.55 5.02 -10.81
C GLY A 258 11.27 3.65 -10.79
N ASP A 259 10.51 2.56 -10.82
CA ASP A 259 11.06 1.19 -10.72
C ASP A 259 12.02 0.87 -11.88
N LEU A 260 11.70 1.30 -13.12
CA LEU A 260 12.60 1.13 -14.27
C LEU A 260 13.82 2.06 -14.16
N ALA A 261 13.62 3.29 -13.67
CA ALA A 261 14.69 4.27 -13.53
C ALA A 261 15.74 3.81 -12.52
N GLU A 262 15.31 3.26 -11.38
CA GLU A 262 16.18 2.65 -10.38
C GLU A 262 16.95 1.46 -10.99
N ALA A 263 16.23 0.54 -11.66
CA ALA A 263 16.85 -0.63 -12.27
C ALA A 263 17.88 -0.28 -13.36
N VAL A 264 17.62 0.76 -14.16
CA VAL A 264 18.56 1.26 -15.18
C VAL A 264 19.77 1.90 -14.51
N THR A 265 19.55 2.73 -13.48
CA THR A 265 20.62 3.40 -12.71
C THR A 265 21.57 2.36 -12.12
N ASP A 266 21.04 1.37 -11.41
CA ASP A 266 21.82 0.29 -10.81
C ASP A 266 22.56 -0.53 -11.88
N HIS A 267 21.90 -0.86 -12.99
CA HIS A 267 22.53 -1.66 -14.03
C HIS A 267 23.71 -0.94 -14.68
N VAL A 268 23.56 0.35 -14.96
CA VAL A 268 24.63 1.19 -15.50
C VAL A 268 25.76 1.32 -14.48
N ALA A 269 25.44 1.59 -13.21
CA ALA A 269 26.43 1.74 -12.15
C ALA A 269 27.26 0.47 -11.92
N VAL A 270 26.62 -0.70 -11.88
CA VAL A 270 27.34 -1.99 -11.79
C VAL A 270 28.31 -2.16 -12.97
N ARG A 271 27.87 -1.85 -14.20
CA ARG A 271 28.70 -2.02 -15.39
C ARG A 271 29.88 -1.06 -15.43
N LEU A 272 29.68 0.19 -15.06
CA LEU A 272 30.75 1.19 -14.96
C LEU A 272 31.76 0.81 -13.89
N ARG A 273 31.30 0.33 -12.72
CA ARG A 273 32.16 -0.15 -11.65
C ARG A 273 33.05 -1.31 -12.09
N GLU A 274 32.48 -2.31 -12.76
CA GLU A 274 33.26 -3.45 -13.26
C GLU A 274 34.26 -3.02 -14.35
N ALA A 275 33.91 -2.05 -15.19
CA ALA A 275 34.84 -1.47 -16.17
C ALA A 275 36.01 -0.74 -15.48
N LEU A 276 35.74 0.06 -14.44
CA LEU A 276 36.77 0.73 -13.65
C LEU A 276 37.72 -0.27 -12.97
N LYS A 277 37.18 -1.35 -12.37
CA LYS A 277 37.99 -2.42 -11.77
C LYS A 277 38.86 -3.12 -12.80
N TRP A 278 38.31 -3.43 -13.97
CA TRP A 278 39.06 -4.07 -15.03
C TRP A 278 40.22 -3.19 -15.52
N MET A 279 39.96 -1.89 -15.74
CA MET A 279 41.03 -0.93 -16.05
C MET A 279 42.07 -0.84 -14.92
N ALA A 280 41.62 -0.97 -13.67
CA ALA A 280 42.51 -1.05 -12.51
C ALA A 280 43.48 -2.22 -12.55
N GLU A 281 42.97 -3.40 -12.90
CA GLU A 281 43.76 -4.60 -13.06
C GLU A 281 44.74 -4.48 -14.24
N GLN A 282 44.30 -3.94 -15.39
CA GLN A 282 45.13 -3.76 -16.59
C GLN A 282 46.33 -2.82 -16.36
N ALA A 283 46.13 -1.70 -15.65
CA ALA A 283 47.25 -0.80 -15.37
C ALA A 283 48.25 -1.39 -14.37
N ASN A 284 47.78 -2.18 -13.40
CA ASN A 284 48.66 -2.86 -12.44
C ASN A 284 49.58 -3.88 -13.12
N ILE A 285 49.19 -4.43 -14.27
CA ILE A 285 50.01 -5.36 -15.07
C ILE A 285 50.76 -4.68 -16.22
N GLY A 286 50.64 -3.36 -16.38
CA GLY A 286 51.37 -2.58 -17.38
C GLY A 286 50.77 -2.63 -18.80
N GLU A 287 49.52 -3.07 -18.96
CA GLU A 287 48.82 -3.25 -20.24
C GLU A 287 47.76 -2.14 -20.47
N ILE A 288 48.15 -0.87 -20.43
CA ILE A 288 47.22 0.25 -20.70
C ILE A 288 47.18 0.50 -22.22
N ASP A 289 46.38 -0.28 -22.95
CA ASP A 289 46.17 -0.09 -24.40
C ASP A 289 44.80 0.57 -24.72
N ASP A 290 43.82 0.45 -23.81
CA ASP A 290 42.46 0.96 -24.03
C ASP A 290 42.25 2.37 -23.46
N SER A 291 41.56 3.23 -24.22
CA SER A 291 41.16 4.57 -23.77
C SER A 291 40.07 4.47 -22.69
N PRO A 292 40.28 5.00 -21.46
CA PRO A 292 39.27 4.93 -20.39
C PRO A 292 37.91 5.49 -20.78
N LEU A 293 37.92 6.57 -21.57
CA LEU A 293 36.72 7.16 -22.15
C LEU A 293 35.96 6.15 -23.03
N GLN A 294 36.65 5.45 -23.93
CA GLN A 294 36.01 4.50 -24.85
C GLN A 294 35.43 3.29 -24.09
N THR A 295 36.17 2.74 -23.13
CA THR A 295 35.74 1.59 -22.32
C THR A 295 34.51 1.90 -21.47
N LEU A 296 34.50 3.05 -20.79
CA LEU A 296 33.36 3.49 -19.98
C LEU A 296 32.15 3.82 -20.87
N MET A 297 32.36 4.49 -22.00
CA MET A 297 31.30 4.78 -22.97
C MET A 297 30.64 3.51 -23.52
N GLN A 298 31.44 2.51 -23.90
CA GLN A 298 30.91 1.24 -24.39
C GLN A 298 30.12 0.50 -23.30
N SER A 299 30.61 0.51 -22.07
CA SER A 299 29.97 -0.13 -20.92
C SER A 299 28.63 0.51 -20.56
N ALA A 300 28.56 1.84 -20.50
CA ALA A 300 27.31 2.58 -20.26
C ALA A 300 26.28 2.32 -21.37
N ARG A 301 26.69 2.39 -22.65
CA ARG A 301 25.81 2.14 -23.80
C ARG A 301 25.21 0.74 -23.78
N LEU A 302 26.05 -0.28 -23.54
CA LEU A 302 25.60 -1.66 -23.45
C LEU A 302 24.60 -1.85 -22.31
N ALA A 303 24.86 -1.25 -21.15
CA ALA A 303 23.98 -1.32 -19.99
C ALA A 303 22.61 -0.66 -20.28
N MET A 304 22.60 0.56 -20.81
CA MET A 304 21.37 1.28 -21.13
C MET A 304 20.58 0.55 -22.22
N ARG A 305 21.20 0.16 -23.34
CA ARG A 305 20.52 -0.58 -24.42
C ARG A 305 19.90 -1.88 -23.93
N LYS A 306 20.60 -2.63 -23.09
CA LYS A 306 20.08 -3.91 -22.57
C LYS A 306 18.75 -3.73 -21.81
N MET A 307 18.59 -2.64 -21.09
CA MET A 307 17.38 -2.35 -20.31
C MET A 307 16.32 -1.61 -21.12
N LEU A 308 16.73 -0.77 -22.08
CA LEU A 308 15.87 0.20 -22.76
C LEU A 308 15.49 -0.19 -24.21
N ASN A 309 16.10 -1.21 -24.81
CA ASN A 309 15.81 -1.64 -26.20
C ASN A 309 14.34 -2.01 -26.46
N ASN A 310 13.57 -2.33 -25.41
CA ASN A 310 12.14 -2.63 -25.55
C ASN A 310 11.28 -1.36 -25.68
N TYR A 311 11.90 -0.17 -25.62
CA TYR A 311 11.24 1.14 -25.57
C TYR A 311 11.68 2.10 -26.68
N ASP A 312 12.46 1.60 -27.66
CA ASP A 312 12.83 2.32 -28.90
C ASP A 312 11.63 2.48 -29.87
#